data_AF-A0A359KMB3-F1
#
_entry.id   AF-A0A359KMB3-F1
#
_cell.length_a   1.000
_cell.length_b   1.000
_cell.length_c   1.000
_cell.angle_alpha   90.00
_cell.angle_beta   90.00
_cell.angle_gamma   90.00
#
_symmetry.space_group_name_H-M   'P 1'
#
loop_
_entity.id
_entity.type
_entity.pdbx_description
1 polymer ?
#
loop_
_entity_poly.entity_id
_entity_poly.type
_entity_poly.pdbx_seq_one_letter_code
_entity_poly.pdbx_strand_id
1 'polypeptide(L)'
;MGAPGSGRPHAPEIKARAVALLATGKPASQVASEMGIPVATIRTWRQQLRRDNIIGDPRKKDDLGELVFGYLHEAITTLSAQARFARDEDWLRQQNASDLAILHGVLHDKTVRLLAALQPANDTE
;
A
#
# COMPACT_ATOMS: atom_id res chain seq x y z
N MET A 1 -25.61 12.53 39.03
CA MET A 1 -24.52 11.61 39.41
C MET A 1 -24.86 10.23 38.89
N GLY A 2 -24.14 9.73 37.88
CA GLY A 2 -24.24 8.36 37.38
C GLY A 2 -22.83 7.82 37.12
N ALA A 3 -22.37 6.96 38.01
CA ALA A 3 -21.00 6.44 38.08
C ALA A 3 -20.82 5.23 37.12
N PRO A 4 -19.58 4.73 36.89
CA PRO A 4 -19.06 4.32 35.59
C PRO A 4 -19.30 2.83 35.28
N GLY A 5 -19.53 2.52 34.00
CA GLY A 5 -19.56 1.14 33.52
C GLY A 5 -18.18 0.49 33.61
N SER A 6 -17.95 -0.29 34.66
CA SER A 6 -16.74 -1.10 34.86
C SER A 6 -16.77 -2.35 33.98
N GLY A 7 -16.54 -2.18 32.68
CA GLY A 7 -16.21 -3.32 31.82
C GLY A 7 -14.83 -3.85 32.22
N ARG A 8 -14.77 -5.07 32.77
CA ARG A 8 -13.48 -5.75 33.04
C ARG A 8 -12.62 -5.70 31.76
N PRO A 9 -11.33 -5.35 31.84
CA PRO A 9 -10.45 -5.43 30.69
C PRO A 9 -10.46 -6.86 30.15
N HIS A 10 -10.86 -7.06 28.90
CA HIS A 10 -10.71 -8.36 28.27
C HIS A 10 -9.22 -8.69 28.17
N ALA A 11 -8.84 -9.93 28.48
CA ALA A 11 -7.47 -10.37 28.38
C ALA A 11 -6.92 -10.14 26.95
N PRO A 12 -5.65 -9.78 26.80
CA PRO A 12 -5.05 -9.48 25.49
C PRO A 12 -5.23 -10.62 24.48
N GLU A 13 -5.19 -11.89 24.93
CA GLU A 13 -5.36 -13.05 24.06
C GLU A 13 -6.79 -13.14 23.49
N ILE A 14 -7.80 -12.75 24.28
CA ILE A 14 -9.21 -12.75 23.88
C ILE A 14 -9.45 -11.70 22.79
N LYS A 15 -8.87 -10.51 22.95
CA LYS A 15 -8.92 -9.44 21.94
C LYS A 15 -8.23 -9.88 20.65
N ALA A 16 -7.04 -10.49 20.74
CA ALA A 16 -6.29 -10.97 19.58
C ALA A 16 -7.07 -12.01 18.77
N ARG A 17 -7.72 -12.97 19.44
CA ARG A 17 -8.55 -13.99 18.78
C ARG A 17 -9.78 -13.39 18.08
N ALA A 18 -10.45 -12.44 18.72
CA ALA A 18 -11.59 -11.74 18.11
C ALA A 18 -11.17 -10.90 16.90
N VAL A 19 -10.01 -10.24 16.97
CA VAL A 19 -9.42 -9.49 15.86
C VAL A 19 -9.11 -10.40 14.67
N ALA A 20 -8.53 -11.58 14.91
CA ALA A 20 -8.25 -12.55 13.85
C ALA A 20 -9.53 -13.02 13.13
N LEU A 21 -10.60 -13.34 13.90
CA LEU A 21 -11.89 -13.72 13.32
C LEU A 21 -12.56 -12.59 12.52
N LEU A 22 -12.39 -11.34 12.93
CA LEU A 22 -12.87 -10.18 12.17
C LEU A 22 -12.07 -9.97 10.88
N ALA A 23 -10.77 -10.27 10.89
CA ALA A 23 -9.90 -10.15 9.72
C ALA A 23 -10.25 -11.15 8.62
N THR A 24 -10.83 -12.31 8.95
CA THR A 24 -11.35 -13.27 7.96
C THR A 24 -12.68 -12.86 7.32
N GLY A 25 -13.17 -11.65 7.59
CA GLY A 25 -14.42 -11.12 7.02
C GLY A 25 -15.71 -11.57 7.71
N LYS A 26 -15.64 -12.34 8.81
CA LYS A 26 -16.83 -12.73 9.56
C LYS A 26 -17.55 -11.50 10.16
N PRO A 27 -18.89 -11.46 10.17
CA PRO A 27 -19.65 -10.36 10.76
C PRO A 27 -19.49 -10.32 12.29
N ALA A 28 -19.45 -9.10 12.85
CA ALA A 28 -19.22 -8.87 14.28
C ALA A 28 -20.23 -9.57 15.21
N SER A 29 -21.48 -9.76 14.76
CA SER A 29 -22.52 -10.50 15.49
C SER A 29 -22.20 -11.99 15.61
N GLN A 30 -21.64 -12.59 14.56
CA GLN A 30 -21.24 -13.99 14.55
C GLN A 30 -20.00 -14.20 15.43
N VAL A 31 -19.01 -13.31 15.34
CA VAL A 31 -17.81 -13.35 16.19
C VAL A 31 -18.18 -13.16 17.67
N ALA A 32 -19.13 -12.27 17.97
CA ALA A 32 -19.65 -12.07 19.34
C ALA A 32 -20.28 -13.33 19.92
N SER A 33 -21.11 -14.03 19.13
CA SER A 33 -21.72 -15.30 19.52
C SER A 33 -20.67 -16.40 19.76
N GLU A 34 -19.72 -16.54 18.83
CA GLU A 34 -18.66 -17.56 18.88
C GLU A 34 -17.70 -17.37 20.08
N MET A 35 -17.47 -16.11 20.47
CA MET A 35 -16.55 -15.74 21.55
C MET A 35 -17.23 -15.53 22.90
N GLY A 36 -18.57 -15.47 22.97
CA GLY A 36 -19.30 -15.09 24.17
C GLY A 36 -19.06 -13.65 24.63
N ILE A 37 -18.76 -12.74 23.70
CA ILE A 37 -18.40 -11.33 23.97
C ILE A 37 -19.54 -10.42 23.50
N PRO A 38 -19.87 -9.34 24.23
CA PRO A 38 -20.86 -8.38 23.77
C PRO A 38 -20.54 -7.83 22.36
N VAL A 39 -21.55 -7.83 21.49
CA VAL A 39 -21.42 -7.34 20.10
C VAL A 39 -20.86 -5.91 20.05
N ALA A 40 -21.20 -5.07 21.04
CA ALA A 40 -20.68 -3.72 21.17
C ALA A 40 -19.15 -3.70 21.29
N THR A 41 -18.57 -4.58 22.12
CA THR A 41 -17.11 -4.71 22.30
C THR A 41 -16.43 -5.13 20.99
N ILE A 42 -16.99 -6.13 20.29
CA ILE A 42 -16.47 -6.59 19.00
C ILE A 42 -16.52 -5.47 17.94
N ARG A 43 -17.59 -4.66 17.93
CA ARG A 43 -17.72 -3.50 17.04
C ARG A 43 -16.67 -2.43 17.34
N THR A 44 -16.42 -2.13 18.61
CA THR A 44 -15.35 -1.21 19.03
C THR A 44 -13.98 -1.69 18.55
N TRP A 45 -13.67 -2.97 18.71
CA TRP A 45 -12.41 -3.54 18.22
C TRP A 45 -12.30 -3.52 16.69
N ARG A 46 -13.39 -3.78 15.97
CA ARG A 46 -13.43 -3.65 14.50
C ARG A 46 -13.18 -2.22 14.04
N GLN A 47 -13.72 -1.24 14.76
CA GLN A 47 -13.50 0.17 14.46
C GLN A 47 -12.05 0.59 14.73
N GLN A 48 -11.45 0.12 15.84
CA GLN A 48 -10.03 0.31 16.14
C GLN A 48 -9.16 -0.30 15.04
N LEU A 49 -9.38 -1.57 14.68
CA LEU A 49 -8.71 -2.23 13.56
C LEU A 49 -8.78 -1.44 12.26
N ARG A 50 -9.95 -0.89 11.91
CA ARG A 50 -10.10 -0.07 10.71
C ARG A 50 -9.28 1.22 10.80
N ARG A 51 -9.25 1.87 11.95
CA ARG A 51 -8.38 3.05 12.17
C ARG A 51 -6.91 2.67 12.06
N ASP A 52 -6.49 1.57 12.67
CA ASP A 52 -5.11 1.07 12.64
C ASP A 52 -4.70 0.56 11.25
N ASN A 53 -5.64 0.17 10.39
CA ASN A 53 -5.36 -0.23 9.02
C ASN A 53 -5.33 0.96 8.05
N ILE A 54 -6.11 2.02 8.32
CA ILE A 54 -6.03 3.30 7.60
C ILE A 54 -4.74 4.04 7.99
N ILE A 55 -4.43 4.03 9.28
CA ILE A 55 -3.18 4.48 9.88
C ILE A 55 -2.28 3.25 10.02
N GLY A 56 -1.96 2.59 8.91
CA GLY A 56 -1.14 1.37 8.90
C GLY A 56 0.07 1.47 9.83
N ASP A 57 0.47 0.35 10.43
CA ASP A 57 1.62 0.25 11.36
C ASP A 57 2.80 1.09 10.84
N PRO A 58 3.20 2.16 11.56
CA PRO A 58 4.26 3.06 11.13
C PRO A 58 5.53 2.31 10.74
N ARG A 59 5.86 1.23 11.44
CA ARG A 59 7.07 0.43 11.19
C ARG A 59 7.01 -0.36 9.89
N LYS A 60 5.83 -0.87 9.51
CA LYS A 60 5.61 -1.55 8.22
C LYS A 60 5.41 -0.57 7.08
N LYS A 61 4.89 0.62 7.35
CA LYS A 61 4.84 1.73 6.39
C LYS A 61 6.24 2.23 6.04
N ASP A 62 7.13 2.32 7.04
CA ASP A 62 8.52 2.70 6.83
C ASP A 62 9.24 1.66 5.95
N ASP A 63 9.08 0.36 6.22
CA ASP A 63 9.66 -0.74 5.43
C ASP A 63 9.10 -0.83 4.00
N LEU A 64 7.77 -0.80 3.82
CA LEU A 64 7.17 -0.81 2.48
C LEU A 64 7.49 0.47 1.69
N GLY A 65 7.51 1.62 2.37
CA GLY A 65 7.88 2.89 1.76
C GLY A 65 9.32 2.89 1.28
N GLU A 66 10.24 2.39 2.10
CA GLU A 66 11.65 2.24 1.76
C GLU A 66 11.87 1.26 0.60
N LEU A 67 11.20 0.12 0.60
CA LEU A 67 11.24 -0.85 -0.51
C LEU A 67 10.69 -0.28 -1.81
N VAL A 68 9.55 0.42 -1.75
CA VAL A 68 8.96 1.07 -2.93
C VAL A 68 9.88 2.18 -3.45
N PHE A 69 10.42 3.01 -2.56
CA PHE A 69 11.33 4.08 -2.94
C PHE A 69 12.63 3.53 -3.55
N GLY A 70 13.21 2.50 -2.94
CA GLY A 70 14.39 1.80 -3.45
C GLY A 70 14.16 1.19 -4.83
N TYR A 71 13.02 0.51 -5.03
CA TYR A 71 12.65 -0.03 -6.34
C TYR A 71 12.48 1.07 -7.39
N LEU A 72 11.81 2.18 -7.05
CA LEU A 72 11.62 3.30 -7.96
C LEU A 72 12.95 3.95 -8.35
N HIS A 73 13.85 4.16 -7.38
CA HIS A 73 15.19 4.67 -7.63
C HIS A 73 15.99 3.78 -8.59
N GLU A 74 16.01 2.47 -8.33
CA GLU A 74 16.70 1.49 -9.17
C GLU A 74 16.11 1.43 -10.59
N ALA A 75 14.77 1.43 -10.70
CA ALA A 75 14.08 1.43 -11.98
C ALA A 75 14.39 2.68 -12.81
N ILE A 76 14.36 3.87 -12.21
CA ILE A 76 14.70 5.14 -12.89
C ILE A 76 16.17 5.16 -13.31
N THR A 77 17.07 4.65 -12.46
CA THR A 77 18.51 4.55 -12.76
C THR A 77 18.74 3.62 -13.96
N THR A 78 18.07 2.46 -13.95
CA THR A 78 18.12 1.49 -15.05
C THR A 78 17.59 2.08 -16.36
N LEU A 79 16.42 2.74 -16.33
CA LEU A 79 15.86 3.41 -17.50
C LEU A 79 16.80 4.49 -18.06
N SER A 80 17.48 5.23 -17.19
CA SER A 80 18.46 6.23 -17.59
C SER A 80 19.67 5.60 -18.29
N ALA A 81 20.16 4.46 -17.81
CA ALA A 81 21.25 3.71 -18.44
C ALA A 81 20.84 3.13 -19.80
N GLN A 82 19.65 2.55 -19.90
CA GLN A 82 19.08 2.05 -21.16
C GLN A 82 18.93 3.18 -22.19
N ALA A 83 18.41 4.33 -21.77
CA ALA A 83 18.27 5.50 -22.65
C ALA A 83 19.62 6.02 -23.15
N ARG A 84 20.68 5.94 -22.34
CA ARG A 84 22.05 6.30 -22.78
C ARG A 84 22.60 5.29 -23.78
N PHE A 85 22.43 3.99 -23.52
CA PHE A 85 22.85 2.94 -24.44
C PHE A 85 22.12 3.05 -25.79
N ALA A 86 20.81 3.29 -25.76
CA ALA A 86 20.00 3.46 -26.95
C ALA A 86 20.34 4.73 -27.77
N ARG A 87 21.19 5.64 -27.27
CA ARG A 87 21.70 6.79 -28.04
C ARG A 87 22.92 6.46 -28.90
N ASP A 88 23.51 5.28 -28.73
CA ASP A 88 24.65 4.84 -29.54
C ASP A 88 24.21 4.68 -31.00
N GLU A 89 24.71 5.56 -31.87
CA GLU A 89 24.35 5.58 -33.29
C GLU A 89 24.75 4.30 -34.01
N ASP A 90 25.88 3.70 -33.64
CA ASP A 90 26.37 2.48 -34.30
C ASP A 90 25.53 1.29 -33.89
N TRP A 91 25.09 1.23 -32.63
CA TRP A 91 24.11 0.24 -32.19
C TRP A 91 22.75 0.45 -32.86
N LEU A 92 22.26 1.69 -32.94
CA LEU A 92 20.97 2.03 -33.56
C LEU A 92 20.91 1.61 -35.04
N ARG A 93 22.00 1.83 -35.79
CA ARG A 93 22.10 1.44 -37.21
C ARG A 93 22.02 -0.08 -37.41
N GLN A 94 22.32 -0.87 -36.39
CA GLN A 94 22.26 -2.34 -36.44
C GLN A 94 20.86 -2.89 -36.10
N GLN A 95 19.96 -2.06 -35.56
CA GLN A 95 18.62 -2.51 -35.16
C GLN A 95 17.62 -2.37 -36.31
N ASN A 96 16.61 -3.22 -36.31
CA ASN A 96 15.49 -3.07 -37.25
C ASN A 96 14.54 -1.96 -36.78
N ALA A 97 13.93 -1.26 -37.73
CA ALA A 97 13.07 -0.11 -37.45
C ALA A 97 11.83 -0.48 -36.61
N SER A 98 11.28 -1.68 -36.77
CA SER A 98 10.13 -2.15 -35.98
C SER A 98 10.45 -2.30 -34.50
N ASP A 99 11.58 -2.91 -34.16
CA ASP A 99 12.00 -3.10 -32.76
C ASP A 99 12.41 -1.77 -32.12
N LEU A 100 13.05 -0.88 -32.89
CA LEU A 100 13.31 0.48 -32.45
C LEU A 100 12.01 1.25 -32.16
N ALA A 101 10.98 1.10 -32.99
CA ALA A 101 9.69 1.74 -32.75
C ALA A 101 9.03 1.25 -31.45
N ILE A 102 9.14 -0.05 -31.13
CA ILE A 102 8.66 -0.61 -29.86
C ILE A 102 9.44 -0.02 -28.69
N LEU A 103 10.78 -0.04 -28.74
CA LEU A 103 11.62 0.53 -27.69
C LEU A 103 11.31 2.01 -27.47
N HIS A 104 11.18 2.77 -28.56
CA HIS A 104 10.86 4.19 -28.52
C HIS A 104 9.50 4.45 -27.89
N GLY A 105 8.46 3.68 -28.26
CA GLY A 105 7.13 3.80 -27.67
C GLY A 105 7.13 3.53 -26.16
N VAL A 106 7.86 2.50 -25.71
CA VAL A 106 7.98 2.17 -24.28
C VAL A 106 8.71 3.29 -23.53
N LEU A 107 9.86 3.75 -24.01
CA LEU A 107 10.63 4.82 -23.35
C LEU A 107 9.83 6.14 -23.29
N HIS A 108 9.08 6.46 -24.36
CA HIS A 108 8.24 7.64 -24.40
C HIS A 108 7.08 7.57 -23.39
N ASP A 109 6.35 6.45 -23.32
CA ASP A 109 5.27 6.25 -22.33
C ASP A 109 5.79 6.35 -20.89
N LYS A 110 6.95 5.73 -20.58
CA LYS A 110 7.54 5.84 -19.24
C LYS A 110 7.93 7.28 -18.90
N THR A 111 8.49 8.02 -19.85
CA THR A 111 8.86 9.43 -19.64
C THR A 111 7.63 10.28 -19.31
N VAL A 112 6.53 10.12 -20.05
CA VAL A 112 5.27 10.85 -19.78
C VAL A 112 4.71 10.51 -18.40
N ARG A 113 4.72 9.23 -18.00
CA ARG A 113 4.25 8.82 -16.66
C ARG A 113 5.10 9.39 -15.53
N LEU A 114 6.42 9.42 -15.69
CA LEU A 114 7.32 10.02 -14.70
C LEU A 114 7.06 11.52 -14.56
N LEU A 115 6.87 12.23 -15.68
CA LEU A 115 6.51 13.66 -15.65
C LEU A 115 5.16 13.91 -14.96
N ALA A 116 4.15 13.08 -15.24
CA ALA A 116 2.85 13.18 -14.58
C ALA A 116 2.95 12.90 -13.07
N ALA A 117 3.80 11.97 -12.64
CA ALA A 117 4.01 11.66 -11.23
C ALA A 117 4.77 12.77 -10.46
N LEU A 118 5.54 13.61 -11.16
CA LEU A 118 6.26 14.75 -10.58
C LEU A 118 5.38 16.01 -10.46
N GLN A 119 4.21 16.05 -11.11
CA GLN A 119 3.30 17.17 -10.94
C GLN A 119 2.76 17.14 -9.50
N PRO A 120 2.88 18.26 -8.75
CA PRO A 120 2.26 18.34 -7.43
C PRO A 120 0.76 18.05 -7.59
N ALA A 121 0.18 17.36 -6.61
CA ALA A 121 -1.27 17.34 -6.49
C ALA A 121 -1.70 18.81 -6.37
N ASN A 122 -2.27 19.37 -7.42
CA ASN A 122 -2.86 20.70 -7.33
C ASN A 122 -3.98 20.58 -6.29
N ASP A 123 -3.68 21.02 -5.07
CA ASP A 123 -4.64 21.19 -4.00
C ASP A 123 -5.72 22.12 -4.56
N THR A 124 -6.85 21.50 -4.91
CA THR A 124 -8.04 22.20 -5.33
C THR A 124 -8.77 22.57 -4.04
N GLU A 125 -8.45 23.74 -3.49
CA GLU A 125 -9.35 24.49 -2.60
C GLU A 125 -10.29 25.38 -3.43
#